data_AF-G1T5S9-F1
#
_entry.id   AF-G1T5S9-F1
#
_cell.length_a   1.000
_cell.length_b   1.000
_cell.length_c   1.000
_cell.angle_alpha   90.00
_cell.angle_beta   90.00
_cell.angle_gamma   90.00
#
_symmetry.space_group_name_H-M   'P 1'
#
loop_
_entity.id
_entity.type
_entity.pdbx_description
1 polymer ?
#
loop_
_entity_poly.entity_id
_entity_poly.type
_entity_poly.pdbx_seq_one_letter_code
_entity_poly.pdbx_strand_id
1 'polypeptide(L)'
;MGREFGNLTRVRHVISYSLSPFEQRAFPHFFSKGIPNLLRRTRESVLRVVPPFVVFYLVYTWGNEEFEKSKRKNPAAYEHDK
;
A
#
# COMPACT_ATOMS: atom_id res chain seq x y z
N MET A 1 9.54 17.16 -30.23
CA MET A 1 8.74 16.55 -31.31
C MET A 1 7.63 15.72 -30.66
N GLY A 2 6.47 16.33 -30.45
CA GLY A 2 5.37 15.76 -29.66
C GLY A 2 4.47 14.87 -30.50
N ARG A 3 3.94 13.81 -29.89
CA ARG A 3 2.86 13.02 -30.50
C ARG A 3 1.56 13.82 -30.39
N GLU A 4 0.88 14.06 -31.51
CA GLU A 4 -0.39 14.78 -31.57
C GLU A 4 -1.56 13.83 -31.87
N PHE A 5 -2.76 14.19 -31.42
CA PHE A 5 -3.99 13.49 -31.82
C PHE A 5 -4.12 13.51 -33.34
N GLY A 6 -4.27 12.33 -33.95
CA GLY A 6 -4.22 12.13 -35.41
C GLY A 6 -2.98 11.37 -35.89
N ASN A 7 -1.85 11.47 -35.18
CA ASN A 7 -0.57 10.81 -35.53
C ASN A 7 -0.06 9.86 -34.42
N LEU A 8 -0.99 9.23 -33.67
CA LEU A 8 -0.63 8.39 -32.53
C LEU A 8 -0.28 6.96 -32.93
N THR A 9 -1.21 6.27 -33.60
CA THR A 9 -1.09 4.85 -33.94
C THR A 9 -2.12 4.47 -35.01
N ARG A 10 -1.89 3.36 -35.70
CA ARG A 10 -2.83 2.80 -36.69
C ARG A 10 -3.70 1.72 -36.03
N VAL A 11 -4.97 2.04 -35.79
CA VAL A 11 -5.99 1.09 -35.31
C VAL A 11 -7.01 0.85 -36.44
N ARG A 12 -7.47 -0.39 -36.62
CA ARG A 12 -8.48 -0.74 -37.65
C ARG A 12 -9.60 -1.56 -37.02
N HIS A 13 -10.84 -1.28 -37.39
CA HIS A 13 -12.04 -2.05 -37.04
C HIS A 13 -12.31 -2.25 -35.53
N VAL A 14 -12.13 -1.20 -34.71
CA VAL A 14 -12.54 -1.20 -33.30
C VAL A 14 -13.74 -0.27 -33.14
N ILE A 15 -14.89 -0.82 -32.72
CA ILE A 15 -16.12 -0.05 -32.47
C ILE A 15 -16.31 0.06 -30.95
N SER A 16 -16.47 1.28 -30.45
CA SER A 16 -16.70 1.58 -29.03
C SER A 16 -18.03 2.30 -28.84
N TYR A 17 -18.76 1.95 -27.79
CA TYR A 17 -20.03 2.57 -27.43
C TYR A 17 -19.90 3.33 -26.10
N SER A 18 -20.60 4.45 -25.99
CA SER A 18 -20.63 5.28 -24.79
C SER A 18 -22.02 5.88 -24.60
N LEU A 19 -22.50 5.99 -23.36
CA LEU A 19 -23.73 6.70 -23.02
C LEU A 19 -23.40 8.14 -22.57
N SER A 20 -24.33 9.07 -22.78
CA SER A 20 -24.19 10.44 -22.27
C SER A 20 -24.04 10.44 -20.74
N PRO A 21 -23.19 11.30 -20.14
CA PRO A 21 -23.04 11.38 -18.69
C PRO A 21 -24.35 11.66 -17.94
N PHE A 22 -25.28 12.40 -18.57
CA PHE A 22 -26.59 12.73 -17.98
C PHE A 22 -27.56 11.54 -17.95
N GLU A 23 -27.26 10.48 -18.72
CA GLU A 23 -28.03 9.23 -18.76
C GLU A 23 -27.45 8.17 -17.82
N GLN A 24 -26.29 8.44 -17.22
CA GLN A 24 -25.58 7.50 -16.35
C GLN A 24 -25.65 7.93 -14.88
N ARG A 25 -25.52 6.97 -13.97
CA ARG A 25 -25.31 7.25 -12.55
C ARG A 25 -23.83 7.54 -12.31
N ALA A 26 -23.52 8.54 -11.49
CA ALA A 26 -22.14 8.85 -11.12
C ALA A 26 -21.47 7.71 -10.31
N PHE A 27 -22.23 7.02 -9.45
CA PHE A 27 -21.74 5.89 -8.62
C PHE A 27 -22.60 4.63 -8.81
N PRO A 28 -22.46 3.92 -9.94
CA PRO A 28 -23.18 2.68 -10.16
C PRO A 28 -22.57 1.53 -9.32
N HIS A 29 -23.42 0.66 -8.76
CA HIS A 29 -23.01 -0.59 -8.08
C HIS A 29 -21.93 -0.45 -7.00
N PHE A 30 -21.95 0.66 -6.25
CA PHE A 30 -20.93 0.98 -5.25
C PHE A 30 -20.70 -0.15 -4.24
N PHE A 31 -21.75 -0.64 -3.60
CA PHE A 31 -21.65 -1.71 -2.59
C PHE A 31 -21.49 -3.10 -3.20
N SER A 32 -22.21 -3.39 -4.30
CA SER A 32 -22.24 -4.74 -4.87
C SER A 32 -21.03 -5.08 -5.74
N LYS A 33 -20.36 -4.09 -6.33
CA LYS A 33 -19.16 -4.29 -7.17
C LYS A 33 -17.96 -3.48 -6.71
N GLY A 34 -18.17 -2.24 -6.24
CA GLY A 34 -17.08 -1.37 -5.78
C GLY A 34 -16.31 -1.96 -4.59
N ILE A 35 -17.01 -2.24 -3.48
CA ILE A 35 -16.38 -2.78 -2.26
C ILE A 35 -15.72 -4.15 -2.50
N PRO A 36 -16.38 -5.14 -3.15
CA PRO A 36 -15.73 -6.42 -3.43
C PRO A 36 -14.47 -6.29 -4.30
N ASN A 37 -14.47 -5.38 -5.28
CA ASN A 37 -13.29 -5.16 -6.12
C ASN A 37 -12.17 -4.45 -5.35
N LEU A 38 -12.49 -3.52 -4.44
CA LEU A 38 -11.50 -2.92 -3.54
C LEU A 38 -10.84 -4.00 -2.68
N LEU A 39 -11.64 -4.86 -2.03
CA LEU A 39 -11.12 -5.95 -1.19
C LEU A 39 -10.24 -6.92 -1.99
N ARG A 40 -10.64 -7.28 -3.21
CA ARG A 40 -9.84 -8.10 -4.12
C ARG A 40 -8.47 -7.45 -4.38
N ARG A 41 -8.46 -6.16 -4.74
CA ARG A 41 -7.21 -5.41 -5.01
C ARG A 41 -6.33 -5.31 -3.78
N THR A 42 -6.90 -5.03 -2.61
CA THR A 42 -6.17 -4.97 -1.34
C THR A 42 -5.53 -6.33 -1.04
N ARG A 43 -6.28 -7.43 -1.17
CA ARG A 43 -5.76 -8.78 -0.94
C ARG A 43 -4.58 -9.12 -1.85
N GLU A 44 -4.63 -8.71 -3.12
CA GLU A 44 -3.55 -8.94 -4.10
C GLU A 44 -2.25 -8.20 -3.75
N SER A 45 -2.34 -7.02 -3.12
CA SER A 45 -1.16 -6.22 -2.76
C SER A 45 -0.67 -6.43 -1.33
N VAL A 46 -1.54 -6.88 -0.40
CA VAL A 46 -1.25 -6.95 1.04
C VAL A 46 0.02 -7.78 1.31
N LEU A 47 0.16 -8.95 0.70
CA LEU A 47 1.34 -9.80 0.96
C LEU A 47 2.64 -9.26 0.37
N ARG A 48 2.57 -8.33 -0.59
CA ARG A 48 3.76 -7.66 -1.13
C ARG A 48 4.17 -6.45 -0.29
N VAL A 49 3.18 -5.74 0.26
CA VAL A 49 3.40 -4.45 0.94
C VAL A 49 3.56 -4.62 2.45
N VAL A 50 2.74 -5.44 3.09
CA VAL A 50 2.67 -5.52 4.57
C VAL A 50 3.91 -6.15 5.20
N PRO A 51 4.51 -7.24 4.68
CA PRO A 51 5.66 -7.88 5.35
C PRO A 51 6.85 -6.96 5.67
N PRO A 52 7.37 -6.11 4.75
CA PRO A 52 8.48 -5.22 5.08
C PRO A 52 8.11 -4.19 6.17
N PHE A 53 6.86 -3.71 6.20
CA PHE A 53 6.41 -2.81 7.26
C PHE A 53 6.32 -3.51 8.62
N VAL A 54 5.89 -4.78 8.65
CA VAL A 54 5.88 -5.57 9.88
C VAL A 54 7.30 -5.78 10.40
N VAL A 55 8.25 -6.14 9.52
CA VAL A 55 9.67 -6.29 9.89
C VAL A 55 10.22 -4.98 10.45
N PHE A 56 9.96 -3.86 9.76
CA PHE A 56 10.38 -2.55 10.22
C PHE A 56 9.83 -2.23 11.61
N TYR A 57 8.54 -2.48 11.84
CA TYR A 57 7.91 -2.22 13.13
C TYR A 57 8.55 -3.03 14.25
N LEU A 58 8.84 -4.32 14.03
CA LEU A 58 9.50 -5.18 15.00
C LEU A 58 10.92 -4.70 15.35
N VAL A 59 11.69 -4.29 14.34
CA VAL A 59 13.05 -3.75 14.55
C VAL A 59 12.98 -2.44 15.33
N TYR A 60 12.02 -1.58 15.00
CA TYR A 60 11.80 -0.32 15.70
C TYR A 60 11.45 -0.52 17.18
N THR A 61 10.51 -1.41 17.50
CA THR A 61 10.13 -1.69 18.88
C THR A 61 11.27 -2.32 19.66
N TRP A 62 11.94 -3.32 19.09
CA TRP A 62 13.09 -3.96 19.72
C TRP A 62 14.22 -2.98 19.99
N GLY A 63 14.56 -2.12 19.01
CA GLY A 63 15.63 -1.13 19.15
C GLY A 63 15.36 -0.13 20.26
N ASN A 64 14.11 0.32 20.42
CA ASN A 64 13.74 1.22 21.51
C ASN A 64 13.79 0.52 22.87
N GLU A 65 13.25 -0.69 22.99
CA GLU A 65 13.28 -1.46 24.25
C GLU A 65 14.72 -1.79 24.69
N GLU A 66 15.58 -2.19 23.75
CA GLU A 66 16.97 -2.52 24.04
C GLU A 66 17.76 -1.28 24.43
N PHE A 67 17.52 -0.15 23.76
CA PHE A 67 18.11 1.12 24.13
C PHE A 67 17.71 1.57 25.54
N GLU A 68 16.44 1.43 25.91
CA GLU A 68 15.99 1.72 27.28
C GLU A 68 16.63 0.79 28.33
N LYS A 69 16.74 -0.51 28.04
CA LYS A 69 17.43 -1.47 28.90
C LYS A 69 18.90 -1.13 29.07
N SER A 70 19.58 -0.78 27.97
CA SER A 70 21.02 -0.44 27.98
C SER A 70 21.35 0.80 28.81
N LYS A 71 20.41 1.74 28.95
CA LYS A 71 20.57 2.93 29.79
C LYS A 71 20.39 2.66 31.28
N ARG A 72 19.75 1.55 31.66
CA ARG A 72 19.56 1.20 33.07
C ARG A 72 20.86 0.65 33.64
N LYS A 73 21.21 1.08 34.86
CA LYS A 73 22.38 0.56 35.56
C LYS A 73 22.19 -0.93 35.87
N ASN A 74 23.18 -1.75 35.54
CA ASN A 74 23.19 -3.16 35.90
C ASN A 74 23.78 -3.35 37.31
N PRO A 75 23.01 -3.75 38.33
CA PRO A 75 23.54 -3.94 39.69
C PRO A 75 24.63 -5.02 39.77
N ALA A 76 24.55 -6.07 38.94
CA ALA A 76 25.53 -7.16 38.91
C ALA A 76 26.93 -6.71 38.44
N ALA A 77 27.02 -5.56 37.74
CA ALA A 77 28.31 -5.02 37.31
C ALA A 77 29.15 -4.42 38.44
N TYR A 78 28.57 -4.20 39.63
CA TYR A 78 29.23 -3.53 40.76
C TYR A 78 29.50 -4.48 41.95
N GLU A 79 29.20 -5.79 41.82
CA GLU A 79 29.30 -6.74 42.94
C GLU A 79 30.74 -7.09 43.35
N HIS A 80 31.70 -6.95 42.42
CA HIS A 80 33.12 -7.26 42.63
C HIS A 80 34.03 -6.03 42.70
N ASP A 81 33.45 -4.82 42.71
CA ASP A 81 34.17 -3.55 42.83
C ASP A 81 34.39 -3.24 44.32
N LYS A 82 35.27 -4.02 44.96
CA LYS A 82 35.67 -3.88 46.36
C LYS A 82 37.19 -3.85 46.51
#